data_AF-A0A7C7H4G7-F1
#
_entry.id   AF-A0A7C7H4G7-F1
#
_cell.length_a   1.000
_cell.length_b   1.000
_cell.length_c   1.000
_cell.angle_alpha   90.00
_cell.angle_beta   90.00
_cell.angle_gamma   90.00
#
_symmetry.space_group_name_H-M   'P 1'
#
loop_
_entity.id
_entity.type
_entity.pdbx_description
1 polymer ?
#
loop_
_entity_poly.entity_id
_entity_poly.type
_entity_poly.pdbx_seq_one_letter_code
_entity_poly.pdbx_strand_id
1 'polypeptide(L)' 'DLYISITIPSLIVATFGGGTGLATQKECLELLGCYGKGGVLKLAEIIAGVVLAGEISLASAISSSDWVSSHEQYGRNR' A
#
# COMPACT_ATOMS: atom_id res chain seq x y z
N ASP A 1 21.57 5.54 -11.90
CA ASP A 1 20.46 4.87 -11.18
C ASP A 1 19.76 5.81 -10.23
N LEU A 2 18.50 5.50 -9.97
CA LEU A 2 17.68 6.14 -8.93
C LEU A 2 17.79 5.30 -7.65
N TYR A 3 18.26 5.90 -6.56
CA TYR A 3 18.22 5.30 -5.23
C TYR A 3 17.06 5.90 -4.44
N ILE A 4 16.21 5.04 -3.88
CA ILE A 4 15.10 5.43 -3.03
C ILE A 4 14.91 4.40 -1.92
N SER A 5 14.54 4.87 -0.73
CA SER A 5 14.26 4.04 0.43
C SER A 5 13.14 4.66 1.26
N ILE A 6 12.28 3.82 1.84
CA ILE A 6 11.26 4.23 2.80
C ILE A 6 11.60 3.64 4.17
N THR A 7 11.44 4.44 5.23
CA THR A 7 11.55 3.97 6.61
C THR A 7 10.22 4.24 7.31
N ILE A 8 9.56 3.18 7.78
CA ILE A 8 8.31 3.28 8.54
C ILE A 8 8.61 2.83 9.97
N PRO A 9 8.95 3.75 10.89
CA PRO A 9 9.48 3.39 12.21
C PRO A 9 8.43 2.75 13.12
N SER A 10 7.14 2.92 12.80
CA SER A 10 6.03 2.50 13.66
C SER A 10 4.84 2.01 12.84
N LEU A 11 5.02 0.91 12.10
CA LEU A 11 3.93 0.25 11.39
C LEU A 11 3.16 -0.69 12.35
N ILE A 12 1.99 -0.24 12.82
CA ILE A 12 1.08 -1.07 13.64
C ILE A 12 0.18 -1.85 12.69
N VAL A 13 0.35 -3.17 12.65
CA VAL A 13 -0.38 -4.05 11.73
C VAL A 13 -0.61 -5.42 12.36
N ALA A 14 -1.70 -6.09 11.97
CA ALA A 14 -2.03 -7.43 12.42
C ALA A 14 -2.66 -8.25 11.30
N THR A 15 -2.46 -9.57 11.35
CA THR A 15 -3.11 -10.56 10.45
C THR A 15 -4.01 -11.54 11.19
N PHE A 16 -4.12 -11.39 12.51
CA PHE A 16 -4.94 -12.22 13.39
C PHE A 16 -5.49 -11.39 14.55
N GLY A 17 -6.76 -11.61 14.91
CA GLY A 17 -7.46 -10.89 15.98
C GLY A 17 -8.11 -9.58 15.52
N GLY A 18 -8.97 -9.01 16.38
CA GLY A 18 -9.68 -7.76 16.10
C GLY A 18 -10.47 -7.81 14.79
N GLY A 19 -10.34 -6.75 13.98
CA GLY A 19 -11.04 -6.61 12.70
C GLY A 19 -10.56 -7.54 11.57
N THR A 20 -9.46 -8.28 11.74
CA THR A 20 -8.91 -9.16 10.68
C THR A 20 -9.83 -10.32 10.32
N GLY A 21 -10.79 -10.66 11.18
CA GLY A 21 -11.77 -11.73 10.95
C GLY A 21 -13.11 -11.27 10.35
N LEU A 22 -13.30 -9.97 10.12
CA LEU A 22 -14.48 -9.45 9.43
C LEU A 22 -14.47 -9.87 7.97
N ALA A 23 -15.64 -10.07 7.35
CA ALA A 23 -15.78 -10.72 6.05
C ALA A 23 -14.85 -10.15 4.97
N THR A 24 -14.98 -8.88 4.63
CA THR A 24 -14.19 -8.27 3.54
C THR A 24 -12.72 -8.07 3.90
N GLN A 25 -12.41 -7.77 5.17
CA GLN A 25 -11.03 -7.64 5.64
C GLN A 25 -10.29 -8.99 5.57
N LYS A 26 -10.97 -10.07 5.95
CA LYS A 26 -10.45 -11.44 5.85
C LYS A 26 -10.19 -11.81 4.38
N GLU A 27 -11.15 -11.57 3.49
CA GLU A 27 -11.00 -11.81 2.05
C GLU A 27 -9.77 -11.07 1.48
N CYS A 28 -9.59 -9.79 1.83
CA CYS A 28 -8.40 -9.03 1.43
C CYS A 28 -7.09 -9.65 1.95
N LEU A 29 -7.07 -10.10 3.20
CA LEU A 29 -5.90 -10.75 3.78
C LEU A 29 -5.63 -12.13 3.16
N GLU A 30 -6.67 -12.87 2.77
CA GLU A 30 -6.57 -14.15 2.05
C GLU A 30 -6.04 -13.94 0.63
N LEU A 31 -6.50 -12.91 -0.08
CA LEU A 31 -6.00 -12.52 -1.41
C LEU A 31 -4.50 -12.22 -1.39
N LEU A 32 -4.01 -11.58 -0.32
CA LEU A 32 -2.59 -11.31 -0.12
C LEU A 32 -1.83 -12.52 0.47
N GLY A 33 -2.52 -13.61 0.79
CA GLY A 33 -1.96 -14.78 1.47
C GLY A 33 -1.30 -14.42 2.79
N CYS A 34 -1.94 -13.54 3.56
CA CYS A 34 -1.47 -13.01 4.85
C CYS A 34 -2.42 -13.34 6.01
N TYR A 35 -3.63 -13.84 5.75
CA TYR A 35 -4.60 -14.11 6.82
C TYR A 35 -4.11 -15.16 7.83
N GLY A 36 -4.32 -14.89 9.12
CA GLY A 36 -4.01 -15.80 10.21
C GLY A 36 -2.70 -15.51 10.92
N LYS A 37 -2.29 -16.44 11.78
CA LYS A 37 -1.03 -16.34 12.53
C LYS A 37 0.17 -16.51 11.58
N GLY A 38 1.22 -15.74 11.79
CA GLY A 38 2.46 -15.82 11.01
C GLY A 38 2.50 -14.97 9.73
N GLY A 39 1.37 -14.37 9.31
CA GLY A 39 1.33 -13.53 8.11
C GLY A 39 1.79 -12.07 8.29
N VAL A 40 2.01 -11.62 9.53
CA VAL A 40 2.20 -10.19 9.84
C VAL A 40 3.44 -9.57 9.19
N LEU A 41 4.56 -10.31 9.12
CA LEU A 41 5.80 -9.80 8.52
C LEU A 41 5.65 -9.67 7.00
N LYS A 42 5.03 -10.65 6.35
CA LYS A 42 4.71 -10.59 4.92
C LYS A 42 3.81 -9.40 4.60
N LEU A 43 2.78 -9.16 5.42
CA LEU A 43 1.91 -8.00 5.23
C LEU A 43 2.67 -6.68 5.43
N ALA A 44 3.57 -6.61 6.42
CA ALA A 44 4.40 -5.42 6.65
C ALA A 44 5.32 -5.12 5.46
N GLU A 45 5.94 -6.13 4.86
CA GLU A 45 6.76 -5.99 3.64
C GLU A 45 5.94 -5.54 2.44
N ILE A 46 4.74 -6.12 2.24
CA ILE A 46 3.81 -5.69 1.19
C ILE A 46 3.44 -4.23 1.38
N ILE A 47 3.10 -3.80 2.59
CA ILE A 47 2.76 -2.40 2.89
C ILE A 47 3.95 -1.48 2.56
N ALA A 48 5.16 -1.82 3.00
CA ALA A 48 6.35 -1.02 2.69
C ALA A 48 6.62 -0.92 1.18
N GLY A 49 6.45 -2.03 0.45
CA GLY A 49 6.58 -2.05 -1.01
C GLY A 49 5.52 -1.19 -1.71
N VAL A 50 4.27 -1.25 -1.26
CA VAL A 50 3.17 -0.43 -1.80
C VAL A 50 3.42 1.06 -1.53
N VAL A 51 3.88 1.42 -0.33
CA VAL A 51 4.25 2.81 0.00
C VAL A 51 5.36 3.28 -0.93
N LEU A 52 6.45 2.52 -1.06
CA LEU A 52 7.56 2.89 -1.94
C LEU A 52 7.12 3.05 -3.40
N ALA A 53 6.31 2.12 -3.92
CA ALA A 53 5.77 2.19 -5.27
C ALA A 53 4.87 3.44 -5.48
N GLY A 54 4.06 3.77 -4.48
CA GLY A 54 3.25 4.98 -4.45
C GLY A 54 4.11 6.25 -4.53
N GLU A 55 5.13 6.36 -3.67
CA GLU A 55 6.04 7.52 -3.66
C GLU A 55 6.78 7.69 -4.99
N ILE A 56 7.28 6.60 -5.59
CA ILE A 56 7.96 6.66 -6.89
C ILE A 56 6.99 7.16 -7.98
N SER A 57 5.79 6.58 -8.04
CA SER A 57 4.76 6.96 -9.01
C SER A 57 4.39 8.45 -8.87
N LEU A 58 4.17 8.88 -7.64
CA LEU A 58 3.79 10.25 -7.31
C LEU A 58 4.88 11.26 -7.67
N ALA A 59 6.12 11.00 -7.23
CA ALA A 59 7.26 11.84 -7.52
C ALA A 59 7.51 11.94 -9.03
N SER A 60 7.29 10.84 -9.77
CA SER A 60 7.40 10.82 -11.23
C SER A 60 6.33 11.70 -11.88
N ALA A 61 5.06 11.57 -11.49
CA ALA A 61 3.96 12.37 -12.04
C ALA A 61 4.12 13.88 -11.78
N ILE A 62 4.68 14.26 -10.62
CA ILE A 62 5.02 15.66 -10.32
C ILE A 62 6.16 16.12 -11.23
N SER A 63 7.22 15.31 -11.32
CA SER A 63 8.41 15.65 -12.10
C SER A 63 8.13 15.75 -13.60
N SER A 64 7.19 14.96 -14.12
CA SER A 64 6.75 15.00 -15.51
C SER A 64 5.64 16.01 -15.80
N SER A 65 5.14 16.73 -14.78
CA SER A 65 3.97 17.61 -14.88
C SER A 65 2.67 16.90 -15.29
N ASP A 66 2.59 15.58 -15.14
CA ASP A 66 1.41 14.76 -15.46
C ASP A 66 0.38 14.70 -14.32
N TRP A 67 0.68 15.27 -13.17
CA TRP A 67 -0.20 15.23 -12.00
C TRP A 67 -1.62 15.69 -12.32
N VAL A 68 -1.76 16.89 -12.91
CA VAL A 68 -3.07 17.53 -13.14
C VAL A 68 -3.86 16.78 -14.20
N SER A 69 -3.24 16.47 -15.35
CA SER A 69 -3.90 15.73 -16.43
C SER A 69 -4.38 14.35 -15.97
N SER A 70 -3.58 13.65 -15.16
CA SER A 70 -3.96 12.35 -14.58
C SER A 70 -5.15 12.47 -13.62
N HIS A 71 -5.22 13.54 -12.83
CA HIS A 71 -6.37 13.81 -11.95
C HIS A 71 -7.63 14.18 -12.73
N GLU A 72 -7.52 14.99 -13.79
CA GLU A 72 -8.67 15.33 -14.64
C GLU A 72 -9.23 14.09 -15.35
N GLN A 73 -8.37 13.22 -15.86
CA GLN A 73 -8.77 12.04 -16.60
C GLN A 73 -9.28 10.90 -15.70
N TYR A 74 -8.58 10.62 -14.59
CA TYR A 74 -8.82 9.42 -13.77
C TYR A 74 -9.30 9.71 -12.34
N GLY A 75 -9.20 10.95 -11.87
CA GLY A 75 -9.51 11.34 -10.49
C GLY A 75 -10.98 11.20 -10.10
N ARG A 76 -11.87 10.85 -11.04
CA ARG A 76 -13.31 10.67 -10.82
C ARG A 76 -13.94 11.86 -10.09
N ASN A 77 -13.46 13.08 -10.38
CA ASN A 77 -13.99 14.35 -9.88
C ASN A 77 -15.46 14.47 -10.30
N ARG A 78 -16.38 14.12 -9.39
CA ARG A 78 -17.81 14.37 -9.48
C ARG A 78 -18.18 15.38 -8.41
#